data_AF-A0A372JWK3-F1
#
_entry.id   AF-A0A372JWK3-F1
#
_cell.length_a   1.000
_cell.length_b   1.000
_cell.length_c   1.000
_cell.angle_alpha   90.00
_cell.angle_beta   90.00
_cell.angle_gamma   90.00
#
_symmetry.space_group_name_H-M   'P 1'
#
loop_
_entity.id
_entity.type
_entity.pdbx_description
1 polymer ?
#
loop_
_entity_poly.entity_id
_entity_poly.type
_entity_poly.pdbx_seq_one_letter_code
_entity_poly.pdbx_strand_id
1 'polypeptide(L)'
;MRRRRRSANLPCDAAGLAGLRRVGSTGNRAISPSRQNCGRSATGRGGDVNVLICGAHGFIGAALCERLEKSGHTVIRGVRRAVAKNELEVDYTRDREATQWDALLQGVDAVINAVGILIENRQHTFDEVHTKAPIALFDACSRLRIRRVIQISALGAQCGATPYFKSKRAADDYLQSLSVSSWIVRPALVYGSSGASAAFFRMLASLPVHPLPAGGHQRLRPVHVDDLTEAVECLLETDAGDQRVVDVVGGEEVEYREMLSIYRRSLGLGRFCQMSIPAWLIGVGAALLNRIPGSMLTGDTWRMLQAGSTADASATATLLKRPPRSLRTFIDRDAADLLHRALSSWRCILLRSVLSFVWIWTAVSSVFLYPRDESFALLTRAYLQGTNAIVAFWLAAAIDFVFGALTMVKPGRLLWLSQAVLIVTYSLIIAVTMPEILWHPFGAVLKNLPILAILLILFSEDTSR
;
A
#
# COMPACT_ATOMS: atom_id res chain seq x y z
N MET A 1 -59.15 -15.45 17.35
CA MET A 1 -58.48 -15.91 18.59
C MET A 1 -58.49 -17.45 18.64
N ARG A 2 -57.37 -18.09 18.30
CA ARG A 2 -57.17 -19.55 18.41
C ARG A 2 -55.76 -19.77 18.95
N ARG A 3 -55.68 -20.41 20.14
CA ARG A 3 -54.76 -21.50 20.57
C ARG A 3 -53.28 -21.41 20.10
N ARG A 4 -52.23 -21.69 20.89
CA ARG A 4 -52.08 -22.72 21.94
C ARG A 4 -50.68 -22.64 22.57
N ARG A 5 -50.59 -23.16 23.79
CA ARG A 5 -49.43 -23.45 24.66
C ARG A 5 -48.19 -24.04 23.97
N ARG A 6 -47.00 -23.80 24.55
CA ARG A 6 -45.93 -24.80 24.73
C ARG A 6 -45.17 -24.58 26.04
N SER A 7 -44.99 -25.67 26.79
CA SER A 7 -44.08 -25.82 27.92
C SER A 7 -42.83 -26.61 27.52
N ALA A 8 -41.76 -26.34 28.27
CA ALA A 8 -40.44 -26.96 28.41
C ALA A 8 -40.25 -28.46 28.09
N ASN A 9 -39.05 -28.83 27.61
CA ASN A 9 -38.04 -29.60 28.38
C ASN A 9 -36.72 -29.82 27.56
N LEU A 10 -35.60 -29.90 28.30
CA LEU A 10 -34.18 -30.12 27.92
C LEU A 10 -33.85 -31.64 27.65
N PRO A 11 -32.59 -32.13 27.69
CA PRO A 11 -31.46 -32.09 26.73
C PRO A 11 -30.86 -33.52 26.45
N CYS A 12 -29.79 -33.66 25.63
CA CYS A 12 -28.80 -34.79 25.54
C CYS A 12 -28.01 -34.67 24.21
N ASP A 13 -26.77 -35.10 23.97
CA ASP A 13 -25.66 -35.61 24.77
C ASP A 13 -24.42 -35.68 23.85
N ALA A 14 -23.24 -35.73 24.45
CA ALA A 14 -21.96 -35.96 23.79
C ALA A 14 -21.43 -37.38 24.08
N ALA A 15 -20.89 -38.06 23.06
CA ALA A 15 -19.94 -39.19 23.11
C ALA A 15 -19.54 -39.52 21.64
N GLY A 16 -18.35 -39.92 21.22
CA GLY A 16 -17.13 -40.40 21.88
C GLY A 16 -16.54 -41.56 21.05
N LEU A 17 -15.20 -41.65 21.00
CA LEU A 17 -14.33 -42.82 20.71
C LEU A 17 -13.67 -43.01 19.32
N ALA A 18 -12.38 -42.64 19.31
CA ALA A 18 -11.17 -43.42 18.98
C ALA A 18 -11.22 -44.77 18.23
N GLY A 19 -10.34 -44.86 17.21
CA GLY A 19 -9.36 -45.94 17.05
C GLY A 19 -9.55 -46.93 15.89
N LEU A 20 -8.58 -47.01 14.96
CA LEU A 20 -7.86 -48.25 14.58
C LEU A 20 -6.91 -48.08 13.36
N ARG A 21 -5.67 -48.53 13.58
CA ARG A 21 -4.75 -49.31 12.72
C ARG A 21 -4.05 -48.74 11.48
N ARG A 22 -2.71 -48.87 11.54
CA ARG A 22 -1.75 -48.99 10.42
C ARG A 22 -2.00 -50.25 9.59
N VAL A 23 -1.98 -50.09 8.26
CA VAL A 23 -1.55 -51.04 7.20
C VAL A 23 -1.14 -50.09 6.05
N GLY A 24 0.06 -50.06 5.50
CA GLY A 24 0.81 -51.11 4.81
C GLY A 24 1.15 -50.54 3.42
N SER A 25 2.44 -50.50 3.10
CA SER A 25 3.00 -49.95 1.87
C SER A 25 2.69 -50.81 0.65
N THR A 26 2.17 -50.22 -0.42
CA THR A 26 2.35 -50.70 -1.79
C THR A 26 2.24 -49.53 -2.74
N GLY A 27 3.31 -49.28 -3.51
CA GLY A 27 3.32 -48.28 -4.57
C GLY A 27 2.43 -48.70 -5.75
N ASN A 28 1.88 -47.72 -6.46
CA ASN A 28 1.78 -47.80 -7.91
C ASN A 28 1.48 -46.43 -8.53
N ARG A 29 2.31 -46.09 -9.52
CA ARG A 29 2.07 -45.27 -10.73
C ARG A 29 1.27 -43.97 -10.58
N ALA A 30 1.99 -42.87 -10.79
CA ALA A 30 1.47 -41.57 -11.16
C ALA A 30 0.53 -41.68 -12.37
N ILE A 31 -0.74 -41.39 -12.14
CA ILE A 31 -1.72 -41.09 -13.17
C ILE A 31 -1.68 -39.58 -13.35
N SER A 32 -1.06 -39.15 -14.45
CA SER A 32 -1.10 -37.78 -14.95
C SER A 32 -2.56 -37.37 -15.23
N PRO A 33 -3.07 -36.25 -14.72
CA PRO A 33 -4.35 -35.75 -15.16
C PRO A 33 -4.18 -35.18 -16.58
N SER A 34 -4.74 -35.91 -17.54
CA SER A 34 -4.96 -35.46 -18.91
C SER A 34 -5.59 -34.07 -18.90
N ARG A 35 -4.94 -33.12 -19.59
CA ARG A 35 -5.54 -31.84 -19.99
C ARG A 35 -6.78 -32.14 -20.84
N GLN A 36 -7.93 -32.22 -20.20
CA GLN A 36 -9.21 -32.17 -20.89
C GLN A 36 -9.39 -30.74 -21.37
N ASN A 37 -9.27 -30.58 -22.69
CA ASN A 37 -9.74 -29.43 -23.45
C ASN A 37 -11.14 -29.07 -22.96
N CYS A 38 -11.25 -27.93 -22.28
CA CYS A 38 -12.54 -27.32 -22.00
C CYS A 38 -13.12 -26.91 -23.36
N GLY A 39 -14.14 -27.65 -23.79
CA GLY A 39 -14.87 -27.35 -25.01
C GLY A 39 -15.39 -25.92 -24.95
N ARG A 40 -14.92 -25.10 -25.90
CA ARG A 40 -15.57 -23.84 -26.25
C ARG A 40 -16.99 -24.18 -26.71
N SER A 41 -17.98 -24.02 -25.84
CA SER A 41 -19.36 -23.91 -26.29
C SER A 41 -19.51 -22.57 -26.99
N ALA A 42 -19.70 -22.61 -28.30
CA ALA A 42 -20.05 -21.48 -29.11
C ALA A 42 -21.47 -21.01 -28.76
N THR A 43 -21.58 -20.06 -27.84
CA THR A 43 -22.82 -19.31 -27.58
C THR A 43 -22.47 -17.85 -27.28
N GLY A 44 -22.74 -16.96 -28.23
CA GLY A 44 -22.72 -15.50 -28.09
C GLY A 44 -21.35 -14.85 -28.16
N ARG A 45 -20.95 -14.34 -29.34
CA ARG A 45 -19.97 -13.25 -29.42
C ARG A 45 -20.62 -12.01 -28.79
N GLY A 46 -20.24 -11.63 -27.58
CA GLY A 46 -20.37 -10.24 -27.14
C GLY A 46 -19.66 -9.38 -28.17
N GLY A 47 -20.34 -8.36 -28.71
CA GLY A 47 -19.74 -7.46 -29.70
C GLY A 47 -18.50 -6.77 -29.12
N ASP A 48 -17.57 -6.37 -29.97
CA ASP A 48 -16.49 -5.45 -29.58
C ASP A 48 -17.14 -4.18 -28.99
N VAL A 49 -16.71 -3.77 -27.80
CA VAL A 49 -17.26 -2.63 -27.05
C VAL A 49 -16.15 -1.61 -26.90
N ASN A 50 -16.42 -0.36 -27.25
CA ASN A 50 -15.49 0.73 -27.00
C ASN A 50 -15.61 1.16 -25.53
N VAL A 51 -14.62 0.83 -24.72
CA VAL A 51 -14.62 1.08 -23.26
C VAL A 51 -13.64 2.18 -22.90
N LEU A 52 -14.13 3.30 -22.37
CA LEU A 52 -13.29 4.31 -21.74
C LEU A 52 -13.00 3.91 -20.29
N ILE A 53 -11.72 3.76 -19.94
CA ILE A 53 -11.29 3.48 -18.57
C ILE A 53 -10.60 4.70 -17.99
N CYS A 54 -11.28 5.42 -17.11
CA CYS A 54 -10.69 6.53 -16.36
C CYS A 54 -9.77 5.96 -15.26
N GLY A 55 -8.54 6.47 -15.17
CA GLY A 55 -7.54 5.95 -14.23
C GLY A 55 -6.79 4.73 -14.76
N ALA A 56 -6.62 4.63 -16.09
CA ALA A 56 -6.01 3.48 -16.77
C ALA A 56 -4.55 3.18 -16.36
N HIS A 57 -3.80 4.16 -15.84
CA HIS A 57 -2.46 3.96 -15.28
C HIS A 57 -2.46 3.59 -13.78
N GLY A 58 -3.61 3.63 -13.12
CA GLY A 58 -3.75 3.18 -11.73
C GLY A 58 -3.66 1.66 -11.63
N PHE A 59 -3.46 1.14 -10.42
CA PHE A 59 -3.31 -0.29 -10.16
C PHE A 59 -4.51 -1.12 -10.67
N ILE A 60 -5.74 -0.71 -10.35
CA ILE A 60 -6.96 -1.40 -10.81
C ILE A 60 -7.21 -1.13 -12.29
N GLY A 61 -7.07 0.13 -12.73
CA GLY A 61 -7.31 0.53 -14.12
C GLY A 61 -6.40 -0.20 -15.11
N ALA A 62 -5.11 -0.35 -14.81
CA ALA A 62 -4.16 -1.05 -15.68
C ALA A 62 -4.52 -2.54 -15.83
N ALA A 63 -4.92 -3.19 -14.74
CA ALA A 63 -5.37 -4.59 -14.76
C ALA A 63 -6.69 -4.76 -15.53
N LEU A 64 -7.61 -3.78 -15.45
CA LEU A 64 -8.84 -3.76 -16.24
C LEU A 64 -8.54 -3.61 -17.73
N CYS A 65 -7.65 -2.67 -18.11
CA CYS A 65 -7.24 -2.50 -19.50
C CYS A 65 -6.67 -3.80 -20.07
N GLU A 66 -5.71 -4.42 -19.37
CA GLU A 66 -5.08 -5.66 -19.82
C GLU A 66 -6.11 -6.78 -19.99
N ARG A 67 -7.06 -6.89 -19.07
CA ARG A 67 -8.09 -7.93 -19.13
C ARG A 67 -9.06 -7.71 -20.29
N LEU A 68 -9.63 -6.51 -20.42
CA LEU A 68 -10.61 -6.22 -21.46
C LEU A 68 -10.01 -6.27 -22.88
N GLU A 69 -8.76 -5.83 -23.04
CA GLU A 69 -8.01 -5.97 -24.30
C GLU A 69 -7.82 -7.46 -24.66
N LYS A 70 -7.48 -8.32 -23.69
CA LYS A 70 -7.35 -9.78 -23.91
C LYS A 70 -8.68 -10.44 -24.31
N SER A 71 -9.80 -9.90 -23.82
CA SER A 71 -11.14 -10.37 -24.17
C SER A 71 -11.66 -9.81 -25.49
N GLY A 72 -10.88 -8.95 -26.16
CA GLY A 72 -11.17 -8.44 -27.50
C GLY A 72 -11.99 -7.16 -27.53
N HIS A 73 -12.12 -6.44 -26.40
CA HIS A 73 -12.73 -5.12 -26.37
C HIS A 73 -11.72 -4.03 -26.75
N THR A 74 -12.20 -2.99 -27.42
CA THR A 74 -11.41 -1.79 -27.70
C THR A 74 -11.35 -0.88 -26.47
N VAL A 75 -10.17 -0.76 -25.86
CA VAL A 75 -9.96 0.04 -24.64
C VAL A 75 -9.37 1.41 -24.97
N ILE A 76 -10.06 2.46 -24.52
CA ILE A 76 -9.61 3.85 -24.54
C ILE A 76 -9.12 4.20 -23.13
N ARG A 77 -7.86 4.59 -23.01
CA ARG A 77 -7.18 4.77 -21.72
C ARG A 77 -7.26 6.23 -21.27
N GLY A 78 -8.12 6.53 -20.29
CA GLY A 78 -8.20 7.85 -19.65
C GLY A 78 -7.07 8.05 -18.64
N VAL A 79 -6.12 8.92 -18.96
CA VAL A 79 -4.89 9.18 -18.18
C VAL A 79 -4.63 10.68 -18.03
N ARG A 80 -3.93 11.10 -16.97
CA ARG A 80 -3.66 12.54 -16.72
C ARG A 80 -2.80 13.22 -17.79
N ARG A 81 -1.97 12.45 -18.50
CA ARG A 81 -1.11 12.95 -19.57
C ARG A 81 -1.03 11.87 -20.63
N ALA A 82 -1.65 12.11 -21.78
CA ALA A 82 -1.63 11.18 -22.89
C ALA A 82 -0.28 11.25 -23.62
N VAL A 83 0.28 10.08 -23.90
CA VAL A 83 1.52 9.88 -24.66
C VAL A 83 1.31 8.88 -25.79
N ALA A 84 0.41 7.91 -25.61
CA ALA A 84 0.06 6.91 -26.62
C ALA A 84 -1.18 7.31 -27.44
N LYS A 85 -1.35 6.68 -28.61
CA LYS A 85 -2.49 6.98 -29.52
C LYS A 85 -3.85 6.54 -28.99
N ASN A 86 -3.90 5.54 -28.11
CA ASN A 86 -5.11 5.03 -27.48
C ASN A 86 -5.36 5.65 -26.08
N GLU A 87 -4.64 6.73 -25.76
CA GLU A 87 -4.80 7.47 -24.51
C GLU A 87 -5.55 8.77 -24.74
N LEU A 88 -6.46 9.08 -23.81
CA LEU A 88 -7.13 10.37 -23.73
C LEU A 88 -6.68 11.09 -22.46
N GLU A 89 -6.45 12.40 -22.58
CA GLU A 89 -6.12 13.22 -21.43
C GLU A 89 -7.37 13.46 -20.59
N VAL A 90 -7.36 12.91 -19.38
CA VAL A 90 -8.44 12.99 -18.40
C VAL A 90 -7.84 13.43 -17.06
N ASP A 91 -8.23 14.62 -16.60
CA ASP A 91 -7.79 15.20 -15.34
C ASP A 91 -9.01 15.59 -14.48
N TYR A 92 -9.21 14.85 -13.40
CA TYR A 92 -10.34 15.04 -12.49
C TYR A 92 -10.27 16.36 -11.70
N THR A 93 -9.15 17.06 -11.74
CA THR A 93 -9.03 18.42 -11.18
C THR A 93 -9.48 19.50 -12.16
N ARG A 94 -9.63 19.17 -13.45
CA ARG A 94 -10.06 20.07 -14.53
C ARG A 94 -11.46 19.72 -15.03
N ASP A 95 -11.72 18.44 -15.28
CA ASP A 95 -12.86 17.90 -16.01
C ASP A 95 -14.07 17.68 -15.08
N ARG A 96 -14.63 18.78 -14.58
CA ARG A 96 -15.66 18.83 -13.51
C ARG A 96 -17.01 19.33 -13.99
N GLU A 97 -17.15 19.57 -15.29
CA GLU A 97 -18.41 19.93 -15.94
C GLU A 97 -18.72 18.90 -17.02
N ALA A 98 -20.00 18.52 -17.15
CA ALA A 98 -20.42 17.48 -18.09
C ALA A 98 -20.06 17.79 -19.56
N THR A 99 -20.01 19.07 -19.94
CA THR A 99 -19.65 19.52 -21.30
C THR A 99 -18.20 19.22 -21.65
N GLN A 100 -17.29 19.17 -20.67
CA GLN A 100 -15.87 18.87 -20.89
C GLN A 100 -15.64 17.42 -21.29
N TRP A 101 -16.60 16.53 -20.97
CA TRP A 101 -16.55 15.11 -21.30
C TRP A 101 -17.10 14.79 -22.70
N ASP A 102 -17.75 15.74 -23.38
CA ASP A 102 -18.47 15.47 -24.62
C ASP A 102 -17.59 14.92 -25.72
N ALA A 103 -16.44 15.55 -25.96
CA ALA A 103 -15.49 15.08 -26.96
C ALA A 103 -14.85 13.73 -26.59
N LEU A 104 -14.67 13.47 -25.28
CA LEU A 104 -14.02 12.27 -24.76
C LEU A 104 -14.92 11.03 -24.82
N LEU A 105 -16.24 11.23 -24.81
CA LEU A 105 -17.24 10.17 -24.82
C LEU A 105 -17.79 9.85 -26.22
N GLN A 106 -17.32 10.53 -27.28
CA GLN A 106 -17.74 10.23 -28.64
C GLN A 106 -17.31 8.82 -29.05
N GLY A 107 -18.28 8.00 -29.50
CA GLY A 107 -18.03 6.63 -29.94
C GLY A 107 -17.72 5.64 -28.80
N VAL A 108 -17.87 6.06 -27.54
CA VAL A 108 -17.72 5.20 -26.36
C VAL A 108 -19.04 4.50 -26.09
N ASP A 109 -19.01 3.17 -25.93
CA ASP A 109 -20.18 2.37 -25.58
C ASP A 109 -20.34 2.22 -24.06
N ALA A 110 -19.21 2.14 -23.34
CA ALA A 110 -19.17 1.94 -21.90
C ALA A 110 -18.05 2.73 -21.22
N VAL A 111 -18.29 3.14 -19.97
CA VAL A 111 -17.32 3.87 -19.16
C VAL A 111 -17.04 3.11 -17.87
N ILE A 112 -15.77 2.93 -17.53
CA ILE A 112 -15.32 2.42 -16.23
C ILE A 112 -14.51 3.50 -15.52
N ASN A 113 -15.00 3.95 -14.36
CA ASN A 113 -14.26 4.88 -13.51
C ASN A 113 -13.52 4.12 -12.41
N ALA A 114 -12.19 4.03 -12.56
CA ALA A 114 -11.28 3.44 -11.57
C ALA A 114 -10.41 4.49 -10.85
N VAL A 115 -10.75 5.78 -10.95
CA VAL A 115 -10.00 6.86 -10.30
C VAL A 115 -10.32 6.91 -8.80
N GLY A 116 -9.27 7.03 -8.00
CA GLY A 116 -9.40 7.23 -6.55
C GLY A 116 -8.08 7.54 -5.88
N ILE A 117 -8.16 8.27 -4.78
CA ILE A 117 -7.05 8.60 -3.89
C ILE A 117 -7.39 8.15 -2.46
N LEU A 118 -6.41 7.68 -1.69
CA LEU A 118 -6.63 7.31 -0.28
C LEU A 118 -6.28 8.45 0.68
N ILE A 119 -5.38 9.35 0.26
CA ILE A 119 -4.87 10.47 1.05
C ILE A 119 -4.94 11.73 0.20
N GLU A 120 -5.48 12.80 0.77
CA GLU A 120 -5.54 14.11 0.11
C GLU A 120 -4.18 14.78 0.07
N ASN A 121 -3.96 15.60 -0.94
CA ASN A 121 -2.87 16.56 -0.98
C ASN A 121 -3.38 17.91 -1.47
N ARG A 122 -2.50 18.92 -1.53
CA ARG A 122 -2.88 20.30 -1.90
C ARG A 122 -3.53 20.41 -3.29
N GLN A 123 -3.24 19.48 -4.20
CA GLN A 123 -3.73 19.49 -5.58
C GLN A 123 -4.91 18.54 -5.80
N HIS A 124 -5.03 17.50 -4.97
CA HIS A 124 -6.00 16.43 -5.14
C HIS A 124 -6.74 16.18 -3.82
N THR A 125 -7.96 16.70 -3.74
CA THR A 125 -8.87 16.48 -2.61
C THR A 125 -9.90 15.41 -2.94
N PHE A 126 -10.52 14.82 -1.93
CA PHE A 126 -11.59 13.85 -2.09
C PHE A 126 -12.81 14.46 -2.78
N ASP A 127 -13.12 15.73 -2.49
CA ASP A 127 -14.24 16.44 -3.11
C ASP A 127 -14.08 16.54 -4.62
N GLU A 128 -12.90 16.95 -5.10
CA GLU A 128 -12.64 17.05 -6.54
C GLU A 128 -12.59 15.67 -7.21
N VAL A 129 -11.82 14.72 -6.65
CA VAL A 129 -11.51 13.44 -7.31
C VAL A 129 -12.60 12.38 -7.13
N HIS A 130 -13.29 12.34 -6.00
CA HIS A 130 -14.33 11.32 -5.75
C HIS A 130 -15.74 11.84 -5.94
N THR A 131 -15.98 13.16 -5.90
CA THR A 131 -17.34 13.72 -5.95
C THR A 131 -17.57 14.48 -7.25
N LYS A 132 -16.94 15.64 -7.43
CA LYS A 132 -17.25 16.56 -8.55
C LYS A 132 -16.97 15.96 -9.92
N ALA A 133 -15.75 15.44 -10.15
CA ALA A 133 -15.40 14.90 -11.47
C ALA A 133 -16.19 13.62 -11.83
N PRO A 134 -16.38 12.63 -10.92
CA PRO A 134 -17.29 11.52 -11.19
C PRO A 134 -18.73 11.95 -11.48
N ILE A 135 -19.29 12.91 -10.74
CA ILE A 135 -20.64 13.44 -10.98
C ILE A 135 -20.74 14.03 -12.40
N ALA A 136 -19.78 14.86 -12.80
CA ALA A 136 -19.73 15.45 -14.13
C ALA A 136 -19.62 14.41 -15.25
N LEU A 137 -18.80 13.37 -15.03
CA LEU A 137 -18.69 12.23 -15.93
C LEU A 137 -20.03 11.48 -16.05
N PHE A 138 -20.73 11.24 -14.95
CA PHE A 138 -22.00 10.53 -14.94
C PHE A 138 -23.11 11.33 -15.63
N ASP A 139 -23.14 12.65 -15.42
CA ASP A 139 -24.03 13.57 -16.14
C ASP A 139 -23.80 13.52 -17.65
N ALA A 140 -22.54 13.56 -18.08
CA ALA A 140 -22.18 13.45 -19.47
C ALA A 140 -22.60 12.09 -20.05
N CYS A 141 -22.37 11.00 -19.31
CA CYS A 141 -22.80 9.66 -19.70
C CYS A 141 -24.32 9.55 -19.86
N SER A 142 -25.08 10.13 -18.93
CA SER A 142 -26.55 10.17 -18.97
C SER A 142 -27.06 10.97 -20.17
N ARG A 143 -26.52 12.17 -20.39
CA ARG A 143 -26.89 13.06 -21.49
C ARG A 143 -26.58 12.46 -22.87
N LEU A 144 -25.41 11.84 -23.02
CA LEU A 144 -24.97 11.19 -24.26
C LEU A 144 -25.51 9.76 -24.42
N ARG A 145 -26.28 9.26 -23.44
CA ARG A 145 -26.89 7.93 -23.44
C ARG A 145 -25.86 6.80 -23.61
N ILE A 146 -24.73 6.92 -22.92
CA ILE A 146 -23.74 5.83 -22.81
C ILE A 146 -24.45 4.60 -22.25
N ARG A 147 -24.20 3.44 -22.86
CA ARG A 147 -25.00 2.23 -22.57
C ARG A 147 -24.72 1.68 -21.19
N ARG A 148 -23.48 1.77 -20.71
CA ARG A 148 -23.03 1.19 -19.44
C ARG A 148 -22.05 2.11 -18.71
N VAL A 149 -22.26 2.30 -17.42
CA VAL A 149 -21.31 3.00 -16.54
C VAL A 149 -20.96 2.11 -15.36
N ILE A 150 -19.67 1.85 -15.13
CA ILE A 150 -19.19 1.10 -13.97
C ILE A 150 -18.35 2.02 -13.09
N GLN A 151 -18.78 2.21 -11.85
CA GLN A 151 -18.08 2.99 -10.83
C GLN A 151 -17.32 2.05 -9.88
N ILE A 152 -16.00 2.22 -9.78
CA ILE A 152 -15.20 1.55 -8.75
C ILE A 152 -15.20 2.42 -7.48
N SER A 153 -16.04 2.00 -6.53
CA SER A 153 -16.17 2.60 -5.20
C SER A 153 -15.25 1.89 -4.20
N ALA A 154 -15.66 1.79 -2.94
CA ALA A 154 -14.94 1.07 -1.89
C ALA A 154 -15.91 0.42 -0.91
N LEU A 155 -15.58 -0.78 -0.44
CA LEU A 155 -16.33 -1.42 0.64
C LEU A 155 -16.27 -0.56 1.91
N GLY A 156 -17.43 -0.18 2.45
CA GLY A 156 -17.56 0.75 3.58
C GLY A 156 -18.09 2.13 3.19
N ALA A 157 -18.12 2.47 1.89
CA ALA A 157 -18.69 3.72 1.39
C ALA A 157 -20.15 3.91 1.85
N GLN A 158 -20.95 2.84 1.89
CA GLN A 158 -22.34 2.85 2.35
C GLN A 158 -22.53 3.49 3.74
N CYS A 159 -21.58 3.28 4.65
CA CYS A 159 -21.67 3.80 6.02
C CYS A 159 -21.29 5.28 6.12
N GLY A 160 -20.47 5.80 5.20
CA GLY A 160 -20.02 7.20 5.24
C GLY A 160 -19.25 7.58 6.51
N ALA A 161 -18.55 6.62 7.13
CA ALA A 161 -17.93 6.81 8.44
C ALA A 161 -16.72 7.76 8.43
N THR A 162 -16.09 7.99 7.27
CA THR A 162 -14.90 8.84 7.08
C THR A 162 -15.12 9.80 5.91
N PRO A 163 -14.39 10.93 5.79
CA PRO A 163 -14.47 11.82 4.63
C PRO A 163 -14.23 11.08 3.31
N TYR A 164 -13.27 10.14 3.29
CA TYR A 164 -13.05 9.22 2.17
C TYR A 164 -14.34 8.47 1.79
N PHE A 165 -14.98 7.77 2.74
CA PHE A 165 -16.21 7.03 2.44
C PHE A 165 -17.40 7.93 2.08
N LYS A 166 -17.52 9.11 2.72
CA LYS A 166 -18.55 10.10 2.37
C LYS A 166 -18.42 10.58 0.93
N SER A 167 -17.19 10.87 0.50
CA SER A 167 -16.92 11.34 -0.87
C SER A 167 -17.24 10.28 -1.92
N LYS A 168 -16.83 9.00 -1.69
CA LYS A 168 -17.19 7.88 -2.58
C LYS A 168 -18.70 7.65 -2.62
N ARG A 169 -19.36 7.70 -1.46
CA ARG A 169 -20.83 7.58 -1.36
C ARG A 169 -21.56 8.69 -2.10
N ALA A 170 -21.08 9.93 -2.07
CA ALA A 170 -21.73 11.04 -2.76
C ALA A 170 -21.83 10.79 -4.27
N ALA A 171 -20.76 10.28 -4.90
CA ALA A 171 -20.79 9.90 -6.30
C ALA A 171 -21.64 8.64 -6.57
N ASP A 172 -21.58 7.64 -5.67
CA ASP A 172 -22.41 6.43 -5.76
C ASP A 172 -23.91 6.77 -5.73
N ASP A 173 -24.34 7.54 -4.73
CA ASP A 173 -25.73 7.96 -4.54
C ASP A 173 -26.20 8.81 -5.74
N TYR A 174 -25.31 9.66 -6.29
CA TYR A 174 -25.61 10.44 -7.49
C TYR A 174 -25.82 9.56 -8.72
N LEU A 175 -24.92 8.60 -9.00
CA LEU A 175 -25.04 7.69 -10.13
C LEU A 175 -26.33 6.86 -10.07
N GLN A 176 -26.74 6.46 -8.86
CA GLN A 176 -28.00 5.75 -8.66
C GLN A 176 -29.23 6.59 -8.97
N SER A 177 -29.16 7.91 -8.79
CA SER A 177 -30.26 8.83 -9.11
C SER A 177 -30.50 8.99 -10.62
N LEU A 178 -29.51 8.62 -11.44
CA LEU A 178 -29.58 8.72 -12.89
C LEU A 178 -30.27 7.51 -13.53
N SER A 179 -30.89 7.73 -14.69
CA SER A 179 -31.52 6.67 -15.49
C SER A 179 -30.53 5.82 -16.29
N VAL A 180 -29.23 6.14 -16.24
CA VAL A 180 -28.18 5.39 -16.96
C VAL A 180 -28.00 3.99 -16.34
N SER A 181 -27.90 2.98 -17.19
CA SER A 181 -27.58 1.62 -16.72
C SER A 181 -26.19 1.61 -16.10
N SER A 182 -26.13 1.36 -14.79
CA SER A 182 -24.90 1.52 -14.04
C SER A 182 -24.69 0.44 -12.97
N TRP A 183 -23.42 0.14 -12.74
CA TRP A 183 -22.95 -0.75 -11.68
C TRP A 183 -22.00 0.02 -10.75
N ILE A 184 -22.23 -0.12 -9.46
CA ILE A 184 -21.33 0.37 -8.41
C ILE A 184 -20.65 -0.84 -7.80
N VAL A 185 -19.36 -0.96 -8.05
CA VAL A 185 -18.52 -2.06 -7.58
C VAL A 185 -17.77 -1.59 -6.34
N ARG A 186 -18.00 -2.24 -5.21
CA ARG A 186 -17.37 -1.95 -3.92
C ARG A 186 -16.36 -3.04 -3.57
N PRO A 187 -15.12 -2.94 -4.07
CA PRO A 187 -14.10 -3.89 -3.69
C PRO A 187 -13.72 -3.74 -2.22
N ALA A 188 -13.44 -4.88 -1.56
CA ALA A 188 -12.63 -4.89 -0.35
C ALA A 188 -11.18 -4.49 -0.65
N LEU A 189 -10.28 -4.66 0.31
CA LEU A 189 -8.85 -4.49 0.09
C LEU A 189 -8.37 -5.33 -1.13
N VAL A 190 -7.98 -4.65 -2.21
CA VAL A 190 -7.51 -5.31 -3.44
C VAL A 190 -6.04 -5.69 -3.31
N TYR A 191 -5.74 -6.96 -3.56
CA TYR A 191 -4.39 -7.50 -3.61
C TYR A 191 -3.90 -7.65 -5.06
N GLY A 192 -2.67 -7.23 -5.29
CA GLY A 192 -1.83 -7.69 -6.41
C GLY A 192 -0.38 -7.47 -6.07
N SER A 193 0.51 -8.27 -6.65
CA SER A 193 1.95 -8.29 -6.32
C SER A 193 2.60 -6.91 -6.47
N SER A 194 2.24 -6.15 -7.51
CA SER A 194 2.71 -4.79 -7.79
C SER A 194 1.95 -3.67 -7.07
N GLY A 195 0.86 -3.99 -6.35
CA GLY A 195 0.00 -3.01 -5.69
C GLY A 195 0.66 -2.35 -4.48
N ALA A 196 0.38 -1.06 -4.27
CA ALA A 196 0.91 -0.28 -3.15
C ALA A 196 0.50 -0.85 -1.78
N SER A 197 -0.75 -1.27 -1.62
CA SER A 197 -1.24 -1.90 -0.38
C SER A 197 -0.50 -3.19 -0.07
N ALA A 198 -0.26 -4.04 -1.07
CA ALA A 198 0.49 -5.27 -0.90
C ALA A 198 1.97 -4.98 -0.54
N ALA A 199 2.58 -3.96 -1.14
CA ALA A 199 3.93 -3.51 -0.78
C ALA A 199 4.00 -3.03 0.69
N PHE A 200 3.01 -2.26 1.13
CA PHE A 200 2.90 -1.80 2.52
C PHE A 200 2.76 -2.97 3.51
N PHE A 201 1.88 -3.93 3.26
CA PHE A 201 1.72 -5.09 4.15
C PHE A 201 2.94 -6.01 4.13
N ARG A 202 3.63 -6.16 3.00
CA ARG A 202 4.93 -6.87 2.95
C ARG A 202 5.99 -6.16 3.78
N MET A 203 6.08 -4.83 3.69
CA MET A 203 6.99 -4.03 4.53
C MET A 203 6.71 -4.30 6.02
N LEU A 204 5.46 -4.19 6.46
CA LEU A 204 5.08 -4.47 7.85
C LEU A 204 5.39 -5.91 8.25
N ALA A 205 5.05 -6.88 7.39
CA ALA A 205 5.31 -8.30 7.64
C ALA A 205 6.81 -8.63 7.73
N SER A 206 7.67 -7.83 7.09
CA SER A 206 9.13 -7.99 7.13
C SER A 206 9.79 -7.49 8.42
N LEU A 207 9.09 -6.67 9.22
CA LEU A 207 9.61 -6.17 10.50
C LEU A 207 9.85 -7.32 11.49
N PRO A 208 10.86 -7.19 12.38
CA PRO A 208 11.12 -8.19 13.43
C PRO A 208 10.02 -8.20 14.51
N VAL A 209 9.39 -7.04 14.75
CA VAL A 209 8.27 -6.84 15.66
C VAL A 209 7.09 -6.29 14.87
N HIS A 210 5.93 -6.94 14.97
CA HIS A 210 4.70 -6.50 14.33
C HIS A 210 3.88 -5.68 15.33
N PRO A 211 3.78 -4.34 15.14
CA PRO A 211 2.84 -3.54 15.91
C PRO A 211 1.43 -3.85 15.44
N LEU A 212 0.60 -4.41 16.33
CA LEU A 212 -0.78 -4.80 16.04
C LEU A 212 -1.76 -3.81 16.69
N PRO A 213 -2.41 -2.92 15.91
CA PRO A 213 -3.41 -2.00 16.43
C PRO A 213 -4.59 -2.75 17.07
N ALA A 214 -4.87 -2.46 18.35
CA ALA A 214 -5.89 -3.17 19.14
C ALA A 214 -5.78 -4.70 19.03
N GLY A 215 -4.55 -5.23 19.09
CA GLY A 215 -4.27 -6.66 18.99
C GLY A 215 -4.35 -7.25 17.59
N GLY A 216 -4.85 -6.51 16.59
CA GLY A 216 -4.95 -7.00 15.20
C GLY A 216 -6.18 -7.89 14.95
N HIS A 217 -7.27 -7.70 15.70
CA HIS A 217 -8.53 -8.45 15.60
C HIS A 217 -9.45 -8.01 14.45
N GLN A 218 -9.07 -6.99 13.68
CA GLN A 218 -9.92 -6.44 12.63
C GLN A 218 -10.09 -7.47 11.50
N ARG A 219 -11.35 -7.66 11.05
CA ARG A 219 -11.70 -8.66 10.02
C ARG A 219 -11.50 -8.11 8.62
N LEU A 220 -10.80 -8.86 7.79
CA LEU A 220 -10.45 -8.51 6.42
C LEU A 220 -10.72 -9.69 5.49
N ARG A 221 -11.28 -9.41 4.32
CA ARG A 221 -11.52 -10.40 3.25
C ARG A 221 -10.95 -9.87 1.92
N PRO A 222 -9.61 -9.79 1.78
CA PRO A 222 -8.98 -9.16 0.62
C PRO A 222 -9.33 -9.89 -0.68
N VAL A 223 -9.55 -9.14 -1.76
CA VAL A 223 -9.87 -9.69 -3.09
C VAL A 223 -8.66 -9.62 -4.01
N HIS A 224 -8.43 -10.66 -4.82
CA HIS A 224 -7.37 -10.62 -5.84
C HIS A 224 -7.76 -9.70 -7.01
N VAL A 225 -6.80 -8.94 -7.55
CA VAL A 225 -7.07 -8.02 -8.67
C VAL A 225 -7.69 -8.72 -9.88
N ASP A 226 -7.23 -9.91 -10.27
CA ASP A 226 -7.85 -10.63 -11.40
C ASP A 226 -9.30 -11.06 -11.13
N ASP A 227 -9.66 -11.39 -9.88
CA ASP A 227 -11.04 -11.73 -9.52
C ASP A 227 -11.91 -10.47 -9.58
N LEU A 228 -11.37 -9.32 -9.16
CA LEU A 228 -12.06 -8.04 -9.30
C LEU A 228 -12.27 -7.68 -10.78
N THR A 229 -11.24 -7.82 -11.63
CA THR A 229 -11.36 -7.47 -13.05
C THR A 229 -12.26 -8.46 -13.80
N GLU A 230 -12.28 -9.73 -13.42
CA GLU A 230 -13.25 -10.72 -13.91
C GLU A 230 -14.68 -10.34 -13.56
N ALA A 231 -14.92 -9.95 -12.30
CA ALA A 231 -16.23 -9.49 -11.88
C ALA A 231 -16.67 -8.25 -12.68
N VAL A 232 -15.79 -7.26 -12.86
CA VAL A 232 -16.10 -6.05 -13.65
C VAL A 232 -16.40 -6.37 -15.11
N GLU A 233 -15.65 -7.29 -15.72
CA GLU A 233 -15.91 -7.77 -17.08
C GLU A 233 -17.29 -8.45 -17.19
N CYS A 234 -17.65 -9.33 -16.26
CA CYS A 234 -18.98 -9.93 -16.25
C CYS A 234 -20.11 -8.88 -16.10
N LEU A 235 -19.89 -7.84 -15.31
CA LEU A 235 -20.84 -6.74 -15.13
C LEU A 235 -20.96 -5.87 -16.37
N LEU A 236 -19.91 -5.77 -17.19
CA LEU A 236 -19.95 -5.04 -18.46
C LEU A 236 -20.97 -5.67 -19.44
N GLU A 237 -21.07 -6.99 -19.43
CA GLU A 237 -21.98 -7.77 -20.27
C GLU A 237 -23.39 -7.91 -19.66
N THR A 238 -23.55 -7.63 -18.35
CA THR A 238 -24.80 -7.86 -17.61
C THR A 238 -25.59 -6.57 -17.40
N ASP A 239 -26.91 -6.63 -17.60
CA ASP A 239 -27.78 -5.51 -17.26
C ASP A 239 -27.99 -5.39 -15.75
N ALA A 240 -27.90 -4.17 -15.22
CA ALA A 240 -28.01 -3.93 -13.78
C ALA A 240 -29.45 -4.16 -13.27
N GLY A 241 -30.46 -3.89 -14.10
CA GLY A 241 -31.85 -3.93 -13.66
C GLY A 241 -32.05 -3.10 -12.39
N ASP A 242 -32.64 -3.72 -11.35
CA ASP A 242 -32.88 -3.11 -10.04
C ASP A 242 -31.66 -3.21 -9.10
N GLN A 243 -30.74 -4.14 -9.34
CA GLN A 243 -29.54 -4.31 -8.52
C GLN A 243 -28.37 -3.55 -9.13
N ARG A 244 -28.04 -2.39 -8.56
CA ARG A 244 -26.98 -1.52 -9.09
C ARG A 244 -25.68 -1.53 -8.28
N VAL A 245 -25.60 -2.32 -7.21
CA VAL A 245 -24.46 -2.32 -6.29
C VAL A 245 -24.01 -3.75 -6.03
N VAL A 246 -22.70 -3.98 -6.10
CA VAL A 246 -22.10 -5.26 -5.72
C VAL A 246 -20.84 -5.07 -4.89
N ASP A 247 -20.81 -5.77 -3.76
CA ASP A 247 -19.63 -5.89 -2.93
C ASP A 247 -18.75 -7.02 -3.46
N VAL A 248 -17.48 -6.71 -3.75
CA VAL A 248 -16.53 -7.67 -4.33
C VAL A 248 -15.45 -7.98 -3.31
N VAL A 249 -15.46 -9.21 -2.79
CA VAL A 249 -14.61 -9.65 -1.68
C VAL A 249 -13.94 -10.99 -1.97
N GLY A 250 -12.85 -11.30 -1.27
CA GLY A 250 -12.14 -12.58 -1.44
C GLY A 250 -12.85 -13.80 -0.86
N GLY A 251 -12.29 -14.98 -1.11
CA GLY A 251 -12.83 -16.26 -0.63
C GLY A 251 -12.56 -16.57 0.84
N GLU A 252 -11.66 -15.84 1.49
CA GLU A 252 -11.21 -16.12 2.85
C GLU A 252 -11.27 -14.86 3.71
N GLU A 253 -11.95 -14.93 4.85
CA GLU A 253 -11.91 -13.90 5.89
C GLU A 253 -10.83 -14.25 6.92
N VAL A 254 -9.97 -13.28 7.23
CA VAL A 254 -8.89 -13.41 8.21
C VAL A 254 -8.87 -12.21 9.14
N GLU A 255 -8.25 -12.38 10.31
CA GLU A 255 -7.88 -11.22 11.14
C GLU A 255 -6.65 -10.50 10.56
N TYR A 256 -6.51 -9.21 10.84
CA TYR A 256 -5.35 -8.41 10.45
C TYR A 256 -4.01 -9.06 10.84
N ARG A 257 -3.92 -9.59 12.07
CA ARG A 257 -2.71 -10.30 12.55
C ARG A 257 -2.37 -11.52 11.68
N GLU A 258 -3.41 -12.21 11.20
CA GLU A 258 -3.27 -13.44 10.44
C GLU A 258 -2.89 -13.11 9.00
N MET A 259 -3.48 -12.06 8.43
CA MET A 259 -3.06 -11.51 7.14
C MET A 259 -1.55 -11.19 7.14
N LEU A 260 -1.04 -10.49 8.16
CA LEU A 260 0.40 -10.22 8.30
C LEU A 260 1.22 -11.51 8.42
N SER A 261 0.71 -12.53 9.10
CA SER A 261 1.38 -13.83 9.19
C SER A 261 1.44 -14.57 7.85
N ILE A 262 0.43 -14.40 6.98
CA ILE A 262 0.40 -14.97 5.63
C ILE A 262 1.45 -14.27 4.76
N TYR A 263 1.48 -12.93 4.76
CA TYR A 263 2.55 -12.17 4.09
C TYR A 263 3.94 -12.57 4.58
N ARG A 264 4.13 -12.70 5.90
CA ARG A 264 5.45 -13.05 6.44
C ARG A 264 5.92 -14.43 5.97
N ARG A 265 5.02 -15.42 5.97
CA ARG A 265 5.32 -16.76 5.46
C ARG A 265 5.63 -16.76 3.97
N SER A 266 4.96 -15.91 3.19
CA SER A 266 5.21 -15.78 1.75
C SER A 266 6.57 -15.16 1.44
N LEU A 267 7.11 -14.35 2.37
CA LEU A 267 8.46 -13.81 2.30
C LEU A 267 9.56 -14.80 2.77
N GLY A 268 9.20 -16.04 3.12
CA GLY A 268 10.15 -17.03 3.65
C GLY A 268 10.66 -16.70 5.06
N LEU A 269 10.06 -15.72 5.75
CA LEU A 269 10.49 -15.29 7.07
C LEU A 269 9.87 -16.17 8.17
N GLY A 270 10.70 -16.52 9.16
CA GLY A 270 10.33 -17.38 10.28
C GLY A 270 9.55 -16.67 11.40
N ARG A 271 9.80 -17.06 12.65
CA ARG A 271 9.14 -16.49 13.85
C ARG A 271 9.30 -14.97 13.93
N PHE A 272 8.35 -14.32 14.59
CA PHE A 272 8.30 -12.88 14.83
C PHE A 272 7.67 -12.58 16.18
N CYS A 273 7.93 -11.39 16.71
CA CYS A 273 7.26 -10.90 17.90
C CYS A 273 6.01 -10.12 17.51
N GLN A 274 4.88 -10.43 18.14
CA GLN A 274 3.65 -9.66 18.00
C GLN A 274 3.52 -8.74 19.21
N MET A 275 3.39 -7.43 18.97
CA MET A 275 3.19 -6.45 20.02
C MET A 275 1.81 -5.83 19.85
N SER A 276 0.89 -6.14 20.77
CA SER A 276 -0.41 -5.49 20.79
C SER A 276 -0.27 -4.06 21.28
N ILE A 277 -0.82 -3.11 20.51
CA ILE A 277 -0.87 -1.70 20.90
C ILE A 277 -2.32 -1.38 21.27
N PRO A 278 -2.59 -0.86 22.50
CA PRO A 278 -3.93 -0.47 22.89
C PRO A 278 -4.58 0.52 21.92
N ALA A 279 -5.88 0.36 21.67
CA ALA A 279 -6.63 1.17 20.71
C ALA A 279 -6.52 2.68 20.95
N TRP A 280 -6.52 3.10 22.22
CA TRP A 280 -6.41 4.51 22.60
C TRP A 280 -5.04 5.10 22.22
N LEU A 281 -3.95 4.32 22.36
CA LEU A 281 -2.61 4.78 22.02
C LEU A 281 -2.45 4.94 20.50
N ILE A 282 -3.05 4.03 19.73
CA ILE A 282 -3.16 4.19 18.27
C ILE A 282 -3.97 5.44 17.93
N GLY A 283 -5.07 5.70 18.63
CA GLY A 283 -5.88 6.91 18.44
C GLY A 283 -5.09 8.20 18.68
N VAL A 284 -4.29 8.26 19.75
CA VAL A 284 -3.41 9.40 20.04
C VAL A 284 -2.34 9.56 18.96
N GLY A 285 -1.66 8.47 18.58
CA GLY A 285 -0.65 8.49 17.52
C GLY A 285 -1.23 8.94 16.17
N ALA A 286 -2.41 8.42 15.82
CA ALA A 286 -3.14 8.80 14.62
C ALA A 286 -3.53 10.29 14.62
N ALA A 287 -3.94 10.85 15.76
CA ALA A 287 -4.26 12.27 15.88
C ALA A 287 -3.02 13.18 15.71
N LEU A 288 -1.87 12.77 16.25
CA LEU A 288 -0.60 13.49 16.10
C LEU A 288 -0.12 13.43 14.64
N LEU A 289 -0.13 12.24 14.04
CA LEU A 289 0.34 12.00 12.68
C LEU A 289 -0.61 12.53 11.60
N ASN A 290 -1.88 12.79 11.92
CA ASN A 290 -2.86 13.37 10.99
C ASN A 290 -2.39 14.73 10.43
N ARG A 291 -1.52 15.44 11.14
CA ARG A 291 -0.96 16.73 10.71
C ARG A 291 0.24 16.59 9.78
N ILE A 292 0.77 15.39 9.61
CA ILE A 292 1.92 15.13 8.76
C ILE A 292 1.43 14.72 7.37
N PRO A 293 1.73 15.53 6.32
CA PRO A 293 1.35 15.19 4.95
C PRO A 293 1.88 13.81 4.54
N GLY A 294 1.01 12.95 3.99
CA GLY A 294 1.38 11.61 3.52
C GLY A 294 1.43 10.53 4.60
N SER A 295 1.02 10.81 5.84
CA SER A 295 0.91 9.76 6.87
C SER A 295 -0.11 8.69 6.47
N MET A 296 0.29 7.42 6.59
CA MET A 296 -0.61 6.27 6.42
C MET A 296 -1.43 5.99 7.69
N LEU A 297 -0.98 6.46 8.85
CA LEU A 297 -1.71 6.35 10.11
C LEU A 297 -2.39 7.70 10.41
N THR A 298 -3.66 7.78 10.08
CA THR A 298 -4.53 8.93 10.35
C THR A 298 -5.75 8.47 11.13
N GLY A 299 -6.50 9.43 11.70
CA GLY A 299 -7.75 9.10 12.39
C GLY A 299 -8.77 8.43 11.46
N ASP A 300 -8.71 8.72 10.16
CA ASP A 300 -9.56 8.09 9.14
C ASP A 300 -9.12 6.65 8.85
N THR A 301 -7.84 6.42 8.52
CA THR A 301 -7.36 5.07 8.20
C THR A 301 -7.47 4.14 9.42
N TRP A 302 -7.34 4.68 10.63
CA TRP A 302 -7.60 3.94 11.85
C TRP A 302 -9.07 3.52 11.97
N ARG A 303 -10.03 4.43 11.78
CA ARG A 303 -11.46 4.10 11.79
C ARG A 303 -11.84 3.11 10.70
N MET A 304 -11.26 3.24 9.50
CA MET A 304 -11.45 2.28 8.41
C MET A 304 -10.95 0.88 8.81
N LEU A 305 -9.76 0.80 9.39
CA LEU A 305 -9.22 -0.48 9.86
C LEU A 305 -10.10 -1.08 10.97
N GLN A 306 -10.52 -0.28 11.97
CA GLN A 306 -11.40 -0.73 13.04
C GLN A 306 -12.73 -1.30 12.52
N ALA A 307 -13.33 -0.67 11.51
CA ALA A 307 -14.57 -1.15 10.90
C ALA A 307 -14.39 -2.49 10.16
N GLY A 308 -13.17 -2.82 9.74
CA GLY A 308 -12.87 -3.99 8.94
C GLY A 308 -13.24 -3.81 7.47
N SER A 309 -12.95 -4.83 6.66
CA SER A 309 -13.24 -4.86 5.22
C SER A 309 -13.66 -6.28 4.85
N THR A 310 -14.90 -6.63 5.21
CA THR A 310 -15.51 -7.93 4.93
C THR A 310 -16.98 -7.78 4.57
N ALA A 311 -17.47 -8.69 3.73
CA ALA A 311 -18.86 -8.83 3.32
C ALA A 311 -19.10 -10.30 2.94
N ASP A 312 -20.33 -10.63 2.57
CA ASP A 312 -20.65 -11.95 2.03
C ASP A 312 -19.99 -12.15 0.66
N ALA A 313 -19.28 -13.27 0.49
CA ALA A 313 -18.61 -13.63 -0.76
C ALA A 313 -19.54 -14.27 -1.79
N SER A 314 -20.79 -14.58 -1.43
CA SER A 314 -21.77 -15.21 -2.33
C SER A 314 -22.01 -14.40 -3.60
N ALA A 315 -22.10 -13.07 -3.49
CA ALA A 315 -22.28 -12.17 -4.62
C ALA A 315 -21.07 -12.24 -5.58
N THR A 316 -19.86 -12.22 -5.03
CA THR A 316 -18.63 -12.38 -5.83
C THR A 316 -18.58 -13.76 -6.47
N ALA A 317 -18.89 -14.83 -5.73
CA ALA A 317 -18.88 -16.18 -6.26
C ALA A 317 -19.90 -16.40 -7.38
N THR A 318 -21.06 -15.77 -7.27
CA THR A 318 -22.12 -15.80 -8.30
C THR A 318 -21.67 -15.11 -9.57
N LEU A 319 -21.06 -13.92 -9.46
CA LEU A 319 -20.53 -13.20 -10.62
C LEU A 319 -19.42 -13.99 -11.33
N LEU A 320 -18.49 -14.56 -10.57
CA LEU A 320 -17.37 -15.32 -11.11
C LEU A 320 -17.76 -16.72 -11.59
N LYS A 321 -18.95 -17.22 -11.22
CA LYS A 321 -19.40 -18.62 -11.42
C LYS A 321 -18.44 -19.65 -10.81
N ARG A 322 -17.63 -19.23 -9.84
CA ARG A 322 -16.65 -20.03 -9.08
C ARG A 322 -16.40 -19.33 -7.73
N PRO A 323 -15.92 -20.02 -6.69
CA PRO A 323 -15.50 -19.34 -5.48
C PRO A 323 -14.37 -18.34 -5.79
N PRO A 324 -14.39 -17.12 -5.22
CA PRO A 324 -13.27 -16.20 -5.31
C PRO A 324 -12.03 -16.81 -4.64
N ARG A 325 -10.85 -16.41 -5.10
CA ARG A 325 -9.59 -16.96 -4.62
C ARG A 325 -9.39 -16.64 -3.13
N SER A 326 -8.78 -17.58 -2.42
CA SER A 326 -8.43 -17.40 -1.01
C SER A 326 -7.11 -16.66 -0.85
N LEU A 327 -6.95 -15.94 0.25
CA LEU A 327 -5.74 -15.17 0.53
C LEU A 327 -4.47 -16.05 0.50
N ARG A 328 -4.57 -17.27 1.04
CA ARG A 328 -3.46 -18.25 1.05
C ARG A 328 -3.10 -18.79 -0.32
N THR A 329 -4.03 -18.78 -1.28
CA THR A 329 -3.78 -19.30 -2.63
C THR A 329 -3.09 -18.29 -3.54
N PHE A 330 -3.34 -16.99 -3.37
CA PHE A 330 -2.79 -15.97 -4.27
C PHE A 330 -1.61 -15.18 -3.67
N ILE A 331 -1.42 -15.24 -2.35
CA ILE A 331 -0.15 -14.84 -1.73
C ILE A 331 0.77 -16.06 -1.78
N ASP A 332 1.33 -16.32 -2.96
CA ASP A 332 2.20 -17.46 -3.19
C ASP A 332 3.54 -17.30 -2.43
N ARG A 333 4.14 -18.44 -2.06
CA ARG A 333 5.51 -18.50 -1.55
C ARG A 333 6.47 -18.37 -2.73
N ASP A 334 6.73 -17.16 -3.19
CA ASP A 334 8.09 -16.71 -3.51
C ASP A 334 8.14 -15.41 -4.32
N ALA A 335 9.10 -14.57 -3.93
CA ALA A 335 10.17 -14.10 -4.80
C ALA A 335 11.23 -13.47 -3.87
N ALA A 336 12.49 -13.89 -3.96
CA ALA A 336 13.59 -13.27 -3.22
C ALA A 336 13.59 -11.73 -3.38
N ASP A 337 13.13 -11.25 -4.53
CA ASP A 337 12.92 -9.85 -4.86
C ASP A 337 11.88 -9.16 -3.96
N LEU A 338 10.76 -9.81 -3.65
CA LEU A 338 9.72 -9.23 -2.79
C LEU A 338 10.21 -9.07 -1.35
N LEU A 339 11.01 -10.03 -0.86
CA LEU A 339 11.67 -9.93 0.44
C LEU A 339 12.69 -8.78 0.43
N HIS A 340 13.55 -8.70 -0.59
CA HIS A 340 14.53 -7.62 -0.70
C HIS A 340 13.86 -6.25 -0.71
N ARG A 341 12.79 -6.07 -1.50
CA ARG A 341 12.01 -4.82 -1.55
C ARG A 341 11.34 -4.51 -0.21
N ALA A 342 10.81 -5.51 0.49
CA ALA A 342 10.20 -5.32 1.78
C ALA A 342 11.23 -4.89 2.84
N LEU A 343 12.39 -5.55 2.90
CA LEU A 343 13.46 -5.22 3.83
C LEU A 343 14.09 -3.85 3.54
N SER A 344 14.34 -3.53 2.27
CA SER A 344 14.94 -2.24 1.89
C SER A 344 14.04 -1.06 2.26
N SER A 345 12.72 -1.23 2.17
CA SER A 345 11.75 -0.14 2.42
C SER A 345 11.87 0.50 3.80
N TRP A 346 12.15 -0.27 4.86
CA TRP A 346 12.35 0.26 6.21
C TRP A 346 13.82 0.36 6.60
N ARG A 347 14.70 -0.51 6.08
CA ARG A 347 16.15 -0.48 6.34
C ARG A 347 16.75 0.86 5.92
N CYS A 348 16.48 1.34 4.70
CA CYS A 348 17.08 2.59 4.22
C CYS A 348 16.64 3.78 5.07
N ILE A 349 15.36 3.84 5.48
CA ILE A 349 14.84 4.91 6.35
C ILE A 349 15.51 4.85 7.72
N LEU A 350 15.64 3.67 8.32
CA LEU A 350 16.30 3.49 9.61
C LEU A 350 17.77 3.95 9.57
N LEU A 351 18.53 3.47 8.58
CA LEU A 351 19.95 3.81 8.42
C LEU A 351 20.15 5.32 8.24
N ARG A 352 19.35 5.96 7.38
CA ARG A 352 19.41 7.41 7.15
C ARG A 352 19.00 8.21 8.37
N SER A 353 17.96 7.77 9.09
CA SER A 353 17.47 8.46 10.29
C SER A 353 18.51 8.42 11.41
N VAL A 354 19.13 7.26 11.66
CA VAL A 354 20.18 7.11 12.68
C VAL A 354 21.41 7.93 12.30
N LEU A 355 21.86 7.86 11.04
CA LEU A 355 23.01 8.62 10.57
C LEU A 355 22.77 10.13 10.64
N SER A 356 21.60 10.59 10.20
CA SER A 356 21.17 11.98 10.30
C SER A 356 21.16 12.46 11.75
N PHE A 357 20.60 11.65 12.65
CA PHE A 357 20.58 11.96 14.08
C PHE A 357 21.98 12.09 14.66
N VAL A 358 22.90 11.17 14.35
CA VAL A 358 24.30 11.24 14.82
C VAL A 358 24.93 12.56 14.40
N TRP A 359 24.85 12.93 13.12
CA TRP A 359 25.44 14.18 12.62
C TRP A 359 24.79 15.45 13.19
N ILE A 360 23.47 15.50 13.30
CA ILE A 360 22.79 16.66 13.91
C ILE A 360 23.14 16.75 15.39
N TRP A 361 23.18 15.62 16.09
CA TRP A 361 23.53 15.59 17.50
C TRP A 361 24.98 15.99 17.74
N THR A 362 25.94 15.59 16.88
CA THR A 362 27.35 16.05 17.00
C THR A 362 27.47 17.55 16.80
N ALA A 363 26.76 18.12 15.82
CA ALA A 363 26.72 19.57 15.62
C ALA A 363 26.13 20.31 16.84
N VAL A 364 24.96 19.86 17.32
CA VAL A 364 24.26 20.49 18.46
C VAL A 364 25.08 20.37 19.73
N SER A 365 25.60 19.17 20.02
CA SER A 365 26.42 18.96 21.21
C SER A 365 27.70 19.78 21.19
N SER A 366 28.40 19.85 20.07
CA SER A 366 29.64 20.63 19.95
C SER A 366 29.41 22.14 20.17
N VAL A 367 28.32 22.70 19.64
CA VAL A 367 28.08 24.15 19.69
C VAL A 367 27.45 24.62 21.00
N PHE A 368 26.53 23.81 21.55
CA PHE A 368 25.64 24.24 22.64
C PHE A 368 25.83 23.50 23.96
N LEU A 369 26.28 22.24 23.95
CA LEU A 369 26.27 21.39 25.15
C LEU A 369 27.66 21.12 25.72
N TYR A 370 28.65 20.92 24.87
CA TYR A 370 30.02 20.60 25.27
C TYR A 370 30.83 21.87 25.54
N PRO A 371 31.66 21.91 26.61
CA PRO A 371 32.50 23.06 26.91
C PRO A 371 33.42 23.42 25.72
N ARG A 372 33.30 24.66 25.23
CA ARG A 372 34.07 25.11 24.05
C ARG A 372 35.56 25.11 24.30
N ASP A 373 35.98 25.43 25.52
CA ASP A 373 37.39 25.47 25.90
C ASP A 373 38.04 24.08 25.76
N GLU A 374 37.31 23.02 26.09
CA GLU A 374 37.78 21.64 25.89
C GLU A 374 37.82 21.25 24.41
N SER A 375 36.83 21.66 23.61
CA SER A 375 36.86 21.48 22.15
C SER A 375 38.07 22.17 21.51
N PHE A 376 38.40 23.40 21.94
CA PHE A 376 39.59 24.10 21.47
C PHE A 376 40.88 23.48 21.98
N ALA A 377 40.90 22.91 23.19
CA ALA A 377 42.03 22.15 23.68
C ALA A 377 42.32 20.93 22.80
N LEU A 378 41.28 20.19 22.38
CA LEU A 378 41.43 19.08 21.42
C LEU A 378 41.97 19.53 20.07
N LEU A 379 41.48 20.66 19.53
CA LEU A 379 42.01 21.23 18.28
C LEU A 379 43.46 21.68 18.40
N THR A 380 43.84 22.22 19.56
CA THR A 380 45.23 22.61 19.86
C THR A 380 46.16 21.40 19.84
N ARG A 381 45.72 20.26 20.37
CA ARG A 381 46.45 18.98 20.30
C ARG A 381 46.58 18.46 18.87
N ALA A 382 45.66 18.84 17.99
CA ALA A 382 45.74 18.60 16.55
C ALA A 382 46.52 19.68 15.78
N TYR A 383 47.32 20.51 16.46
CA TYR A 383 48.13 21.61 15.89
C TYR A 383 47.33 22.78 15.29
N LEU A 384 46.04 22.91 15.60
CA LEU A 384 45.21 24.06 15.20
C LEU A 384 45.11 25.06 16.35
N GLN A 385 45.59 26.29 16.13
CA GLN A 385 45.62 27.35 17.14
C GLN A 385 44.99 28.66 16.63
N GLY A 386 44.59 29.52 17.57
CA GLY A 386 44.07 30.86 17.28
C GLY A 386 42.88 30.85 16.31
N THR A 387 42.92 31.72 15.30
CA THR A 387 41.85 31.85 14.30
C THR A 387 41.56 30.54 13.56
N ASN A 388 42.59 29.71 13.30
CA ASN A 388 42.41 28.45 12.57
C ASN A 388 41.58 27.44 13.37
N ALA A 389 41.74 27.41 14.71
CA ALA A 389 40.93 26.56 15.58
C ALA A 389 39.46 27.01 15.61
N ILE A 390 39.22 28.32 15.64
CA ILE A 390 37.87 28.90 15.61
C ILE A 390 37.16 28.55 14.29
N VAL A 391 37.85 28.76 13.16
CA VAL A 391 37.31 28.44 11.83
C VAL A 391 37.04 26.93 11.71
N ALA A 392 37.99 26.09 12.11
CA ALA A 392 37.83 24.63 12.05
C ALA A 392 36.65 24.14 12.90
N PHE A 393 36.47 24.68 14.11
CA PHE A 393 35.37 24.33 15.00
C PHE A 393 34.00 24.63 14.35
N TRP A 394 33.79 25.86 13.89
CA TRP A 394 32.51 26.26 13.29
C TRP A 394 32.26 25.55 11.96
N LEU A 395 33.30 25.36 11.16
CA LEU A 395 33.20 24.62 9.91
C LEU A 395 32.81 23.16 10.15
N ALA A 396 33.42 22.49 11.13
CA ALA A 396 33.09 21.11 11.48
C ALA A 396 31.62 20.99 11.94
N ALA A 397 31.18 21.85 12.86
CA ALA A 397 29.79 21.84 13.33
C ALA A 397 28.78 22.14 12.19
N ALA A 398 29.12 23.04 11.27
CA ALA A 398 28.29 23.34 10.12
C ALA A 398 28.22 22.16 9.14
N ILE A 399 29.35 21.52 8.85
CA ILE A 399 29.41 20.33 7.98
C ILE A 399 28.58 19.19 8.56
N ASP A 400 28.70 18.93 9.86
CA ASP A 400 27.91 17.93 10.58
C ASP A 400 26.42 18.19 10.42
N PHE A 401 25.95 19.41 10.71
CA PHE A 401 24.55 19.76 10.55
C PHE A 401 24.06 19.61 9.09
N VAL A 402 24.85 20.07 8.12
CA VAL A 402 24.54 19.97 6.70
C VAL A 402 24.47 18.50 6.25
N PHE A 403 25.42 17.66 6.65
CA PHE A 403 25.39 16.23 6.37
C PHE A 403 24.16 15.56 6.99
N GLY A 404 23.84 15.91 8.23
CA GLY A 404 22.64 15.43 8.91
C GLY A 404 21.35 15.78 8.15
N ALA A 405 21.20 17.04 7.73
CA ALA A 405 20.03 17.50 6.99
C ALA A 405 19.94 16.89 5.58
N LEU A 406 21.05 16.92 4.82
CA LEU A 406 21.09 16.38 3.45
C LEU A 406 20.85 14.87 3.42
N THR A 407 21.27 14.13 4.44
CA THR A 407 21.00 12.69 4.56
C THR A 407 19.50 12.38 4.49
N MET A 408 18.64 13.28 4.96
CA MET A 408 17.18 13.14 4.90
C MET A 408 16.55 13.79 3.66
N VAL A 409 17.01 14.98 3.27
CA VAL A 409 16.37 15.78 2.21
C VAL A 409 16.84 15.40 0.81
N LYS A 410 18.14 15.18 0.63
CA LYS A 410 18.76 14.94 -0.69
C LYS A 410 19.83 13.85 -0.59
N PRO A 411 19.43 12.58 -0.39
CA PRO A 411 20.36 11.46 -0.38
C PRO A 411 21.07 11.34 -1.73
N GLY A 412 22.33 10.88 -1.72
CA GLY A 412 23.07 10.66 -2.95
C GLY A 412 24.44 10.04 -2.72
N ARG A 413 24.95 9.32 -3.72
CA ARG A 413 26.26 8.65 -3.69
C ARG A 413 27.42 9.56 -3.30
N LEU A 414 27.46 10.78 -3.85
CA LEU A 414 28.49 11.75 -3.51
C LEU A 414 28.43 12.16 -2.04
N LEU A 415 27.22 12.33 -1.48
CA LEU A 415 27.04 12.67 -0.07
C LEU A 415 27.56 11.55 0.84
N TRP A 416 27.26 10.28 0.52
CA TRP A 416 27.75 9.14 1.28
C TRP A 416 29.28 9.05 1.25
N LEU A 417 29.87 9.27 0.07
CA LEU A 417 31.31 9.30 -0.10
C LEU A 417 31.95 10.45 0.67
N SER A 418 31.40 11.67 0.60
CA SER A 418 31.91 12.83 1.34
C SER A 418 31.89 12.61 2.85
N GLN A 419 30.83 12.00 3.38
CA GLN A 419 30.75 11.63 4.80
C GLN A 419 31.83 10.59 5.16
N ALA A 420 32.01 9.56 4.33
CA ALA A 420 33.02 8.54 4.56
C ALA A 420 34.44 9.12 4.52
N VAL A 421 34.73 10.00 3.55
CA VAL A 421 36.02 10.70 3.43
C VAL A 421 36.25 11.57 4.66
N LEU A 422 35.26 12.33 5.13
CA LEU A 422 35.39 13.14 6.33
C LEU A 422 35.73 12.26 7.54
N ILE A 423 35.00 11.17 7.74
CA ILE A 423 35.19 10.22 8.84
C ILE A 423 36.60 9.63 8.84
N VAL A 424 37.05 9.14 7.68
CA VAL A 424 38.40 8.58 7.53
C VAL A 424 39.45 9.66 7.80
N THR A 425 39.27 10.86 7.25
CA THR A 425 40.24 11.96 7.37
C THR A 425 40.44 12.38 8.81
N TYR A 426 39.36 12.70 9.55
CA TYR A 426 39.52 13.11 10.94
C TYR A 426 39.99 11.95 11.83
N SER A 427 39.60 10.70 11.52
CA SER A 427 40.07 9.52 12.28
C SER A 427 41.58 9.32 12.12
N LEU A 428 42.13 9.56 10.92
CA LEU A 428 43.59 9.55 10.69
C LEU A 428 44.29 10.69 11.41
N ILE A 429 43.72 11.90 11.40
CA ILE A 429 44.26 13.05 12.15
C ILE A 429 44.32 12.72 13.65
N ILE A 430 43.25 12.18 14.23
CA ILE A 430 43.22 11.76 15.63
C ILE A 430 44.25 10.67 15.89
N ALA A 431 44.38 9.66 15.01
CA ALA A 431 45.34 8.58 15.17
C ALA A 431 46.81 9.08 15.24
N VAL A 432 47.13 10.14 14.50
CA VAL A 432 48.49 10.72 14.46
C VAL A 432 48.71 11.72 15.61
N THR A 433 47.72 12.56 15.90
CA THR A 433 47.87 13.68 16.84
C THR A 433 47.55 13.31 18.30
N MET A 434 46.66 12.34 18.49
CA MET A 434 46.11 11.93 19.78
C MET A 434 45.89 10.40 19.83
N PRO A 435 46.97 9.59 19.68
CA PRO A 435 46.87 8.13 19.56
C PRO A 435 46.24 7.46 20.79
N GLU A 436 46.29 8.08 21.96
CA GLU A 436 45.65 7.56 23.19
C GLU A 436 44.12 7.50 23.08
N ILE A 437 43.50 8.33 22.23
CA ILE A 437 42.04 8.32 22.00
C ILE A 437 41.61 7.02 21.28
N LEU A 438 42.52 6.38 20.51
CA LEU A 438 42.23 5.12 19.83
C LEU A 438 41.96 3.97 20.82
N TRP A 439 42.63 4.01 21.97
CA TRP A 439 42.54 2.98 23.02
C TRP A 439 41.59 3.37 24.15
N HIS A 440 40.91 4.50 24.03
CA HIS A 440 40.00 4.99 25.05
C HIS A 440 38.87 3.97 25.31
N PRO A 441 38.53 3.65 26.58
CA PRO A 441 37.57 2.58 26.90
C PRO A 441 36.18 2.80 26.30
N PHE A 442 35.81 4.06 26.04
CA PHE A 442 34.53 4.40 25.40
C PHE A 442 34.56 4.33 23.86
N GLY A 443 35.72 4.07 23.25
CA GLY A 443 35.91 3.72 21.84
C GLY A 443 35.33 4.73 20.86
N ALA A 444 35.51 6.03 21.08
CA ALA A 444 34.87 7.08 20.27
C ALA A 444 35.22 6.96 18.78
N VAL A 445 36.51 6.78 18.45
CA VAL A 445 36.96 6.59 17.06
C VAL A 445 36.55 5.22 16.51
N LEU A 446 36.57 4.17 17.35
CA LEU A 446 36.17 2.82 16.93
C LEU A 446 34.71 2.76 16.48
N LYS A 447 33.83 3.58 17.08
CA LYS A 447 32.41 3.70 16.69
C LYS A 447 32.20 4.27 15.28
N ASN A 448 33.25 4.76 14.62
CA ASN A 448 33.19 5.15 13.22
C ASN A 448 33.13 3.96 12.26
N LEU A 449 33.63 2.78 12.65
CA LEU A 449 33.59 1.60 11.78
C LEU A 449 32.15 1.18 11.42
N PRO A 450 31.21 1.07 12.38
CA PRO A 450 29.79 0.89 12.05
C PRO A 450 29.22 1.97 11.14
N ILE A 451 29.59 3.25 11.34
CA ILE A 451 29.10 4.36 10.51
C ILE A 451 29.60 4.22 9.06
N LEU A 452 30.88 3.86 8.87
CA LEU A 452 31.44 3.57 7.56
C LEU A 452 30.76 2.38 6.88
N ALA A 453 30.42 1.33 7.63
CA ALA A 453 29.64 0.21 7.10
C ALA A 453 28.22 0.62 6.67
N ILE A 454 27.56 1.49 7.44
CA ILE A 454 26.26 2.06 7.07
C ILE A 454 26.37 2.87 5.78
N LEU A 455 27.38 3.73 5.66
CA LEU A 455 27.62 4.53 4.46
C LEU A 455 27.90 3.67 3.22
N LEU A 456 28.64 2.57 3.38
CA LEU A 456 28.88 1.62 2.30
C LEU A 456 27.58 0.94 1.83
N ILE A 457 26.73 0.52 2.77
CA ILE A 457 25.41 -0.05 2.44
C ILE A 457 24.58 0.97 1.68
N LEU A 458 24.45 2.20 2.21
CA LEU A 458 23.69 3.28 1.57
C LEU A 458 24.23 3.62 0.18
N PHE A 459 25.55 3.64 0.01
CA PHE A 459 26.19 3.84 -1.29
C PHE A 459 25.85 2.74 -2.29
N SER A 460 25.82 1.47 -1.85
CA SER A 460 25.51 0.33 -2.72
C SER A 460 24.04 0.24 -3.11
N GLU A 461 23.13 0.67 -2.24
CA GLU A 461 21.67 0.62 -2.45
C GLU A 461 21.14 1.81 -3.24
N ASP A 462 21.92 2.89 -3.33
CA ASP A 462 21.51 4.09 -4.04
C ASP A 462 21.53 3.84 -5.56
N THR A 463 20.35 3.64 -6.14
CA THR A 463 20.16 3.42 -7.59
C THR A 463 20.10 4.72 -8.38
N SER A 464 20.28 5.88 -7.75
CA SER A 464 20.41 7.15 -8.46
C SER A 464 21.70 7.13 -9.30
N ARG A 465 21.52 7.01 -10.61
CA ARG A 465 22.55 7.34 -11.62
C ARG A 465 22.53 8.83 -11.88
#